data_AF-A0A3M1GRU3-F1
#
_entry.id   AF-A0A3M1GRU3-F1
#
_cell.length_a   1.000
_cell.length_b   1.000
_cell.length_c   1.000
_cell.angle_alpha   90.00
_cell.angle_beta   90.00
_cell.angle_gamma   90.00
#
_symmetry.space_group_name_H-M   'P 1'
#
loop_
_entity.id
_entity.type
_entity.pdbx_description
1 polymer ?
#
loop_
_entity_poly.entity_id
_entity_poly.type
_entity_poly.pdbx_seq_one_letter_code
_entity_poly.pdbx_strand_id
1 'polypeptide(L)'
;MSAPDSAVLDALLRGTSRSFYLSLRLLPRSSAGALGLSYLLARASDTIADTEVCPAERRLEHLVRFAEALSAAERPGGEPEAERLCAPIAGDLTGLADNESERRLLARLPELVRAFAQLEPARRTSAGRCLATIIAGQRFDLE
;
A
#
# COMPACT_ATOMS: atom_id res chain seq x y z
N MET A 1 -7.44 -15.50 -6.95
CA MET A 1 -8.44 -14.42 -6.73
C MET A 1 -7.99 -13.20 -7.53
N SER A 2 -8.89 -12.56 -8.29
CA SER A 2 -8.60 -11.44 -9.22
C SER A 2 -8.22 -10.15 -8.50
N ALA A 3 -7.61 -9.18 -9.20
CA ALA A 3 -7.30 -7.84 -8.66
C ALA A 3 -8.49 -7.24 -7.86
N PRO A 4 -8.24 -6.42 -6.82
CA PRO A 4 -9.31 -5.82 -6.03
C PRO A 4 -10.30 -5.10 -6.94
N ASP A 5 -11.59 -5.36 -6.72
CA ASP A 5 -12.69 -4.76 -7.47
C ASP A 5 -12.57 -3.22 -7.41
N SER A 6 -12.90 -2.54 -8.50
CA SER A 6 -12.95 -1.08 -8.56
C SER A 6 -13.79 -0.49 -7.44
N ALA A 7 -14.87 -1.18 -7.03
CA ALA A 7 -15.69 -0.76 -5.90
C ALA A 7 -14.94 -0.80 -4.55
N VAL A 8 -14.05 -1.78 -4.36
CA VAL A 8 -13.20 -1.88 -3.16
C VAL A 8 -12.17 -0.76 -3.14
N LEU A 9 -11.52 -0.50 -4.27
CA LEU A 9 -10.54 0.58 -4.38
C LEU A 9 -11.18 1.96 -4.09
N ASP A 10 -12.37 2.21 -4.64
CA ASP A 10 -13.13 3.43 -4.41
C ASP A 10 -13.54 3.61 -2.94
N ALA A 11 -13.97 2.52 -2.28
CA ALA A 11 -14.33 2.55 -0.88
C ALA A 11 -13.12 2.84 0.02
N LEU A 12 -11.98 2.21 -0.26
CA LEU A 12 -10.72 2.46 0.46
C LEU A 12 -10.27 3.91 0.28
N LEU A 13 -10.21 4.41 -0.96
CA LEU A 13 -9.80 5.78 -1.26
C LEU A 13 -10.68 6.81 -0.56
N ARG A 14 -12.00 6.62 -0.58
CA ARG A 14 -12.94 7.52 0.09
C ARG A 14 -12.75 7.51 1.60
N GLY A 15 -12.46 6.35 2.18
CA GLY A 15 -12.26 6.17 3.62
C GLY A 15 -10.94 6.72 4.13
N THR A 16 -9.88 6.68 3.32
CA THR A 16 -8.52 7.07 3.72
C THR A 16 -8.16 8.51 3.32
N SER A 17 -8.73 9.05 2.25
CA SER A 17 -8.62 10.49 1.93
C SER A 17 -9.71 11.00 1.00
N ARG A 18 -10.66 11.74 1.59
CA ARG A 18 -11.78 12.35 0.86
C ARG A 18 -11.33 13.34 -0.21
N SER A 19 -10.33 14.18 0.09
CA SER A 19 -9.83 15.19 -0.84
C SER A 19 -9.13 14.56 -2.03
N PHE A 20 -8.24 13.58 -1.79
CA PHE A 20 -7.54 12.91 -2.87
C PHE A 20 -8.48 12.09 -3.76
N TYR A 21 -9.46 11.39 -3.15
CA TYR A 21 -10.50 10.67 -3.88
C TYR A 21 -11.27 11.59 -4.85
N LEU A 22 -11.64 12.80 -4.43
CA LEU A 22 -12.31 13.76 -5.31
C LEU A 22 -11.41 14.22 -6.46
N SER A 23 -10.12 14.45 -6.19
CA SER A 23 -9.14 14.82 -7.23
C SER A 23 -8.95 13.72 -8.27
N LEU A 24 -8.93 12.45 -7.87
CA LEU A 24 -8.81 11.32 -8.80
C LEU A 24 -9.96 11.27 -9.81
N ARG A 25 -11.17 11.71 -9.43
CA ARG A 25 -12.34 11.73 -10.33
C ARG A 25 -12.21 12.74 -11.47
N LEU A 26 -11.26 13.67 -11.39
CA LEU A 26 -10.96 14.63 -12.45
C LEU A 26 -9.97 14.09 -13.49
N LEU A 27 -9.33 12.94 -13.21
CA LEU A 27 -8.35 12.33 -14.11
C LEU A 27 -9.00 11.41 -15.15
N PRO A 28 -8.35 11.20 -16.32
CA PRO A 28 -8.75 10.14 -17.23
C PRO A 28 -8.75 8.78 -16.52
N ARG A 29 -9.75 7.94 -16.83
CA ARG A 29 -9.93 6.61 -16.21
C ARG A 29 -8.67 5.74 -16.28
N SER A 30 -7.92 5.84 -17.36
CA SER A 30 -6.67 5.09 -17.57
C SER A 30 -5.56 5.44 -16.58
N SER A 31 -5.60 6.63 -15.96
CA SER A 31 -4.60 7.08 -14.98
C SER A 31 -5.11 7.06 -13.54
N ALA A 32 -6.42 7.24 -13.33
CA ALA A 32 -7.01 7.28 -12.00
C ALA A 32 -6.77 5.99 -11.19
N GLY A 33 -6.87 4.81 -11.81
CA GLY A 33 -6.69 3.53 -11.13
C GLY A 33 -5.28 3.31 -10.59
N ALA A 34 -4.26 3.50 -11.44
CA ALA A 34 -2.86 3.32 -11.05
C ALA A 34 -2.44 4.33 -9.97
N LEU A 35 -2.89 5.58 -10.08
CA LEU A 35 -2.57 6.62 -9.10
C LEU A 35 -3.29 6.38 -7.77
N GLY A 36 -4.57 5.97 -7.81
CA GLY A 36 -5.32 5.60 -6.61
C GLY A 36 -4.72 4.42 -5.87
N LEU A 37 -4.28 3.39 -6.60
CA LEU A 37 -3.59 2.25 -6.00
C LEU A 37 -2.25 2.65 -5.37
N SER A 38 -1.45 3.45 -6.07
CA SER A 38 -0.18 3.96 -5.55
C SER A 38 -0.38 4.77 -4.27
N TYR A 39 -1.43 5.61 -4.25
CA TYR A 39 -1.80 6.37 -3.06
C TYR A 39 -2.18 5.48 -1.88
N LEU A 40 -2.99 4.43 -2.09
CA LEU A 40 -3.36 3.52 -1.01
C LEU A 40 -2.15 2.77 -0.45
N LEU A 41 -1.18 2.40 -1.28
CA LEU A 41 0.05 1.76 -0.83
C LEU A 41 0.93 2.74 -0.02
N ALA A 42 1.03 4.00 -0.46
CA ALA A 42 1.71 5.04 0.32
C ALA A 42 1.00 5.28 1.66
N ARG A 43 -0.33 5.36 1.65
CA ARG A 43 -1.11 5.51 2.88
C ARG A 43 -0.98 4.31 3.80
N ALA A 44 -0.81 3.10 3.27
CA ALA A 44 -0.55 1.93 4.07
C ALA A 44 0.84 2.02 4.74
N SER A 45 1.86 2.57 4.07
CA SER A 45 3.17 2.79 4.71
C SER A 45 3.10 3.86 5.80
N ASP A 46 2.33 4.94 5.60
CA ASP A 46 2.04 5.90 6.67
C ASP A 46 1.38 5.20 7.86
N THR A 47 0.34 4.40 7.65
CA THR A 47 -0.31 3.67 8.75
C THR A 47 0.67 2.74 9.47
N ILE A 48 1.57 2.04 8.75
CA ILE A 48 2.62 1.22 9.37
C ILE A 48 3.55 2.08 10.23
N ALA A 49 3.99 3.23 9.73
CA ALA A 49 4.89 4.14 10.43
C ALA A 49 4.20 4.84 11.61
N ASP A 50 2.92 5.16 11.53
CA ASP A 50 2.18 5.97 12.50
C ASP A 50 1.49 5.15 13.59
N THR A 51 1.49 3.80 13.51
CA THR A 51 0.88 2.94 14.54
C THR A 51 1.72 2.95 15.84
N GLU A 52 1.64 4.01 16.64
CA GLU A 52 2.49 4.25 17.83
C GLU A 52 2.33 3.18 18.93
N VAL A 53 1.19 2.50 18.98
CA VAL A 53 0.97 1.35 19.88
C VAL A 53 1.87 0.15 19.52
N CYS A 54 2.41 0.11 18.31
CA CYS A 54 3.42 -0.84 17.86
C CYS A 54 4.84 -0.28 18.12
N PRO A 55 5.74 -1.04 18.78
CA PRO A 55 7.11 -0.59 19.03
C PRO A 55 7.84 -0.14 17.76
N ALA A 56 8.72 0.85 17.87
CA ALA A 56 9.43 1.43 16.74
C ALA A 56 10.20 0.37 15.92
N GLU A 57 10.85 -0.57 16.60
CA GLU A 57 11.61 -1.66 15.97
C GLU A 57 10.72 -2.58 15.14
N ARG A 58 9.49 -2.82 15.59
CA ARG A 58 8.49 -3.62 14.87
C ARG A 58 7.93 -2.86 13.67
N ARG A 59 7.66 -1.55 13.82
CA ARG A 59 7.29 -0.69 12.69
C ARG A 59 8.38 -0.69 11.62
N LEU A 60 9.65 -0.55 12.02
CA LEU A 60 10.79 -0.62 11.11
C LEU A 60 10.88 -1.97 10.38
N GLU A 61 10.71 -3.09 11.09
CA GLU A 61 10.65 -4.43 10.47
C GLU A 61 9.54 -4.53 9.43
N HIS A 62 8.34 -4.02 9.74
CA HIS A 62 7.21 -4.01 8.81
C HIS A 62 7.46 -3.12 7.59
N LEU A 63 8.11 -1.96 7.75
CA LEU A 63 8.47 -1.08 6.63
C LEU A 63 9.52 -1.73 5.72
N VAL A 64 10.53 -2.39 6.29
CA VAL A 64 11.52 -3.17 5.52
C VAL A 64 10.81 -4.27 4.72
N ARG A 65 9.96 -5.05 5.38
CA ARG A 65 9.16 -6.10 4.76
C ARG A 65 8.24 -5.56 3.66
N PHE A 66 7.65 -4.38 3.87
CA PHE A 66 6.79 -3.76 2.87
C PHE A 66 7.57 -3.29 1.64
N ALA A 67 8.77 -2.73 1.83
CA ALA A 67 9.68 -2.39 0.74
C ALA A 67 10.10 -3.63 -0.08
N GLU A 68 10.36 -4.75 0.59
CA GLU A 68 10.64 -6.05 -0.06
C GLU A 68 9.42 -6.53 -0.87
N ALA A 69 8.21 -6.40 -0.32
CA ALA A 69 6.98 -6.78 -1.00
C ALA A 69 6.78 -5.97 -2.30
N LEU A 70 7.00 -4.67 -2.25
CA LEU A 70 6.92 -3.80 -3.43
C LEU A 70 7.99 -4.14 -4.47
N SER A 71 9.23 -4.38 -4.02
CA SER A 71 10.33 -4.80 -4.90
C SER A 71 10.05 -6.16 -5.56
N ALA A 72 9.42 -7.09 -4.84
CA ALA A 72 8.96 -8.36 -5.39
C ALA A 72 7.87 -8.14 -6.45
N ALA A 73 6.90 -7.28 -6.17
CA ALA A 73 5.80 -6.97 -7.09
C ALA A 73 6.23 -6.32 -8.41
N GLU A 74 7.40 -5.67 -8.45
CA GLU A 74 7.98 -5.12 -9.68
C GLU A 74 8.57 -6.20 -10.60
N ARG A 75 8.94 -7.37 -10.06
CA ARG A 75 9.51 -8.48 -10.82
C ARG A 75 8.41 -9.27 -11.54
N PRO A 76 8.64 -9.74 -12.78
CA PRO A 76 7.74 -10.69 -13.44
C PRO A 76 7.55 -11.95 -12.58
N GLY A 77 6.30 -12.32 -12.28
CA GLY A 77 5.97 -13.50 -11.48
C GLY A 77 6.17 -13.33 -9.96
N GLY A 78 6.50 -12.12 -9.49
CA GLY A 78 6.73 -11.83 -8.07
C GLY A 78 5.47 -11.64 -7.23
N GLU A 79 4.28 -11.70 -7.82
CA GLU A 79 2.99 -11.46 -7.14
C GLU A 79 2.76 -12.35 -5.93
N PRO A 80 3.01 -13.68 -6.00
CA PRO A 80 2.80 -14.56 -4.85
C PRO A 80 3.77 -14.25 -3.72
N GLU A 81 4.96 -13.77 -4.02
CA GLU A 81 5.97 -13.41 -3.03
C GLU A 81 5.61 -12.09 -2.35
N ALA A 82 5.24 -11.08 -3.12
CA ALA A 82 4.76 -9.80 -2.61
C ALA A 82 3.57 -9.98 -1.65
N GLU A 83 2.58 -10.80 -2.05
CA GLU A 83 1.40 -11.09 -1.23
C GLU A 83 1.79 -11.76 0.11
N ARG A 84 2.70 -12.75 0.06
CA ARG A 84 3.22 -13.44 1.26
C ARG A 84 3.98 -12.49 2.19
N LEU A 85 4.74 -11.55 1.65
CA LEU A 85 5.48 -10.57 2.44
C LEU A 85 4.53 -9.60 3.16
N CYS A 86 3.39 -9.25 2.56
CA CYS A 86 2.37 -8.39 3.19
C CYS A 86 1.53 -9.08 4.27
N ALA A 87 1.39 -10.41 4.25
CA ALA A 87 0.49 -11.12 5.16
C ALA A 87 0.81 -10.89 6.67
N PRO A 88 2.08 -10.92 7.13
CA PRO A 88 2.41 -10.61 8.53
C PRO A 88 2.12 -9.16 8.93
N ILE A 89 2.30 -8.21 8.00
CA ILE A 89 1.97 -6.79 8.25
C ILE A 89 0.47 -6.66 8.54
N ALA A 90 -0.36 -7.27 7.70
CA ALA A 90 -1.81 -7.28 7.88
C ALA A 90 -2.21 -7.99 9.19
N GLY A 91 -1.60 -9.13 9.50
CA GLY A 91 -1.87 -9.88 10.73
C GLY A 91 -1.56 -9.10 12.00
N ASP A 92 -0.42 -8.40 12.03
CA ASP A 92 0.09 -7.74 13.23
C ASP A 92 -0.55 -6.36 13.45
N LEU A 93 -0.82 -5.61 12.36
CA LEU A 93 -1.20 -4.19 12.48
C LEU A 93 -2.69 -3.91 12.28
N THR A 94 -3.47 -4.78 11.64
CA THR A 94 -4.90 -4.54 11.38
C THR A 94 -5.69 -4.29 12.68
N GLY A 95 -5.40 -5.07 13.73
CA GLY A 95 -6.03 -4.91 15.04
C GLY A 95 -5.60 -3.65 15.80
N LEU A 96 -4.47 -3.06 15.40
CA LEU A 96 -3.84 -1.92 16.05
C LEU A 96 -4.11 -0.59 15.35
N ALA A 97 -4.70 -0.63 14.14
CA ALA A 97 -5.03 0.57 13.38
C ALA A 97 -6.04 1.47 14.11
N ASP A 98 -5.78 2.78 14.09
CA ASP A 98 -6.52 3.80 14.82
C ASP A 98 -7.99 3.92 14.41
N ASN A 99 -8.26 3.75 13.13
CA ASN A 99 -9.60 3.90 12.57
C ASN A 99 -9.99 2.75 11.62
N GLU A 100 -11.29 2.63 11.40
CA GLU A 100 -11.88 1.57 10.60
C GLU A 100 -11.44 1.59 9.13
N SER A 101 -11.14 2.77 8.58
CA SER A 101 -10.66 2.89 7.20
C SER A 101 -9.25 2.33 7.03
N GLU A 102 -8.36 2.63 7.98
CA GLU A 102 -6.99 2.12 8.01
C GLU A 102 -6.93 0.63 8.32
N ARG A 103 -7.81 0.16 9.23
CA ARG A 103 -8.01 -1.27 9.47
C ARG A 103 -8.35 -2.00 8.17
N ARG A 104 -9.31 -1.48 7.40
CA ARG A 104 -9.69 -2.07 6.11
C ARG A 104 -8.57 -1.98 5.08
N LEU A 105 -7.78 -0.89 5.09
CA LEU A 105 -6.62 -0.74 4.22
C LEU A 105 -5.58 -1.84 4.49
N LEU A 106 -5.17 -2.01 5.75
CA LEU A 106 -4.18 -3.02 6.15
C LEU A 106 -4.68 -4.44 5.91
N ALA A 107 -5.95 -4.73 6.22
CA ALA A 107 -6.55 -6.03 5.96
C ALA A 107 -6.52 -6.43 4.47
N ARG A 108 -6.51 -5.44 3.57
CA ARG A 108 -6.49 -5.63 2.10
C ARG A 108 -5.09 -5.44 1.50
N LEU A 109 -4.07 -5.18 2.31
CA LEU A 109 -2.71 -4.91 1.84
C LEU A 109 -2.15 -6.00 0.89
N PRO A 110 -2.33 -7.32 1.16
CA PRO A 110 -1.87 -8.35 0.24
C PRO A 110 -2.56 -8.28 -1.14
N GLU A 111 -3.83 -7.90 -1.18
CA GLU A 111 -4.56 -7.74 -2.44
C GLU A 111 -4.12 -6.49 -3.21
N LEU A 112 -3.83 -5.39 -2.50
CA LEU A 112 -3.35 -4.15 -3.09
C LEU A 112 -1.96 -4.33 -3.72
N VAL A 113 -1.04 -5.04 -3.05
CA VAL A 113 0.30 -5.28 -3.60
C VAL A 113 0.24 -6.20 -4.82
N ARG A 114 -0.67 -7.19 -4.81
CA ARG A 114 -0.95 -8.04 -5.98
C ARG A 114 -1.52 -7.23 -7.14
N ALA A 115 -2.42 -6.29 -6.88
CA ALA A 115 -2.95 -5.37 -7.89
C ALA A 115 -1.84 -4.51 -8.50
N PHE A 116 -0.91 -4.06 -7.65
CA PHE A 116 0.20 -3.21 -8.06
C PHE A 116 1.15 -3.94 -9.01
N ALA A 117 1.37 -5.23 -8.75
CA ALA A 117 2.15 -6.07 -9.63
C ALA A 117 1.51 -6.29 -11.02
N GLN A 118 0.19 -6.15 -11.15
CA GLN A 118 -0.54 -6.26 -12.42
C GLN A 118 -0.62 -4.93 -13.19
N LEU A 119 -0.05 -3.84 -12.66
CA LEU A 119 0.00 -2.58 -13.38
C LEU A 119 0.88 -2.69 -14.62
N GLU A 120 0.55 -1.90 -15.65
CA GLU A 120 1.41 -1.68 -16.80
C GLU A 120 2.86 -1.38 -16.36
N PRO A 121 3.88 -2.02 -16.95
CA PRO A 121 5.25 -1.98 -16.44
C PRO A 121 5.78 -0.57 -16.18
N ALA A 122 5.54 0.37 -17.11
CA ALA A 122 5.98 1.76 -16.96
C ALA A 122 5.32 2.45 -15.75
N ARG A 123 4.02 2.23 -15.54
CA ARG A 123 3.28 2.81 -14.40
C ARG A 123 3.75 2.18 -13.08
N ARG A 124 3.93 0.86 -13.07
CA ARG A 124 4.44 0.11 -11.93
C ARG A 124 5.81 0.62 -11.50
N THR A 125 6.75 0.78 -12.42
CA THR A 125 8.10 1.30 -12.11
C THR A 125 8.06 2.73 -11.58
N SER A 126 7.27 3.63 -12.18
CA SER A 126 7.15 5.00 -11.67
C SER A 126 6.58 5.04 -10.25
N ALA A 127 5.54 4.26 -9.98
CA ALA A 127 4.92 4.18 -8.67
C ALA A 127 5.83 3.49 -7.63
N GLY A 128 6.50 2.40 -8.01
CA GLY A 128 7.46 1.68 -7.17
C GLY A 128 8.59 2.57 -6.69
N ARG A 129 9.18 3.39 -7.58
CA ARG A 129 10.20 4.39 -7.21
C ARG A 129 9.69 5.39 -6.18
N CYS A 130 8.49 5.92 -6.37
CA CYS A 130 7.89 6.87 -5.45
C CYS A 130 7.67 6.24 -4.06
N LEU A 131 7.09 5.05 -4.01
CA LEU A 131 6.86 4.31 -2.78
C LEU A 131 8.16 3.96 -2.05
N ALA A 132 9.19 3.55 -2.79
CA ALA A 132 10.50 3.27 -2.23
C ALA A 132 11.13 4.51 -1.58
N THR A 133 11.00 5.69 -2.20
CA THR A 133 11.47 6.95 -1.59
C THR A 133 10.71 7.29 -0.30
N ILE A 134 9.38 7.15 -0.29
CA ILE A 134 8.55 7.41 0.91
C ILE A 134 8.98 6.49 2.05
N ILE A 135 9.03 5.17 1.79
CA ILE A 135 9.36 4.17 2.81
C ILE A 135 10.80 4.35 3.31
N ALA A 136 11.74 4.72 2.44
CA ALA A 136 13.12 5.01 2.87
C ALA A 136 13.18 6.18 3.87
N GLY A 137 12.40 7.24 3.64
CA GLY A 137 12.29 8.36 4.60
C GLY A 137 11.69 7.90 5.93
N GLN A 138 10.58 7.16 5.91
CA GLN A 138 9.93 6.64 7.11
C GLN A 138 10.84 5.72 7.94
N ARG A 139 11.67 4.90 7.28
CA ARG A 139 12.65 4.05 7.94
C ARG A 139 13.74 4.89 8.63
N PHE A 140 14.26 5.91 7.94
CA PHE A 140 15.27 6.81 8.50
C PHE A 140 14.76 7.54 9.75
N ASP A 141 13.48 7.91 9.80
CA ASP A 141 12.88 8.56 10.97
C ASP A 141 12.69 7.63 12.18
N LEU A 142 12.74 6.30 11.98
CA LEU A 142 12.57 5.27 13.03
C LEU A 142 13.90 4.63 13.49
N GLU A 143 15.02 4.97 12.84
CA GLU A 143 16.39 4.55 13.20
C GLU A 143 17.03 5.53 14.21
#